data_AF-A0A453LSW1-F1
#
_entry.id   AF-A0A453LSW1-F1
#
_cell.length_a   1.000
_cell.length_b   1.000
_cell.length_c   1.000
_cell.angle_alpha   90.00
_cell.angle_beta   90.00
_cell.angle_gamma   90.00
#
_symmetry.space_group_name_H-M   'P 1'
#
loop_
_entity.id
_entity.type
_entity.pdbx_description
1 polymer ?
#
loop_
_entity_poly.entity_id
_entity_poly.type
_entity_poly.pdbx_seq_one_letter_code
_entity_poly.pdbx_strand_id
1 'polypeptide(L)'
;MEDSDGMPILNAEESSPPVAGVTVLGTEPQYPYLTDPMVDNELQRAAESVPIFITGDHTEMSLKFEDEIDNSLLELKKSQEAEYRLAEQKLYSQKDYILSLYRQLESDRSQLADPNPVSDISSYSVLLANITNRVEQVKREEEKFQTMLKISKGFRKAPANIKEHFGLPPPAE
;
A
#
# COMPACT_ATOMS: atom_id res chain seq x y z
N MET A 1 -0.79 -26.33 40.05
CA MET A 1 -1.25 -25.99 41.41
C MET A 1 -1.73 -24.55 41.34
N GLU A 2 -3.04 -24.41 41.53
CA GLU A 2 -3.84 -23.20 41.80
C GLU A 2 -3.96 -22.19 40.63
N ASP A 3 -5.01 -22.24 39.79
CA ASP A 3 -6.47 -21.97 39.99
C ASP A 3 -6.78 -20.45 39.88
N SER A 4 -7.40 -20.00 38.78
CA SER A 4 -8.85 -19.69 38.56
C SER A 4 -9.24 -18.32 39.18
N ASP A 5 -10.06 -17.40 38.67
CA ASP A 5 -11.29 -17.34 37.86
C ASP A 5 -11.36 -15.90 37.24
N GLY A 6 -12.19 -15.54 36.27
CA GLY A 6 -13.41 -16.17 35.80
C GLY A 6 -14.01 -15.44 34.60
N MET A 7 -14.74 -16.22 33.83
CA MET A 7 -15.77 -15.79 32.87
C MET A 7 -17.07 -15.48 33.61
N PRO A 8 -18.00 -14.78 32.94
CA PRO A 8 -19.38 -15.25 32.94
C PRO A 8 -19.89 -15.50 31.52
N ILE A 9 -20.66 -16.57 31.44
CA ILE A 9 -21.42 -17.09 30.30
C ILE A 9 -22.86 -16.57 30.42
N LEU A 10 -23.65 -16.74 29.33
CA LEU A 10 -25.11 -16.97 29.26
C LEU A 10 -25.93 -15.70 28.92
N ASN A 11 -26.91 -15.67 28.00
CA ASN A 11 -27.73 -16.72 27.40
C ASN A 11 -28.39 -16.28 26.08
N ALA A 12 -28.90 -17.30 25.37
CA ALA A 12 -29.79 -17.25 24.22
C ALA A 12 -31.26 -16.96 24.61
N GLU A 13 -32.12 -16.96 23.57
CA GLU A 13 -33.59 -17.04 23.53
C GLU A 13 -34.39 -15.74 23.30
N GLU A 14 -34.90 -15.67 22.07
CA GLU A 14 -36.33 -15.68 21.71
C GLU A 14 -37.24 -14.45 21.99
N SER A 15 -38.12 -14.22 21.01
CA SER A 15 -39.45 -13.61 21.10
C SER A 15 -39.64 -12.11 20.75
N SER A 16 -40.39 -11.88 19.68
CA SER A 16 -41.20 -10.67 19.36
C SER A 16 -42.30 -10.41 20.43
N PRO A 17 -43.22 -9.40 20.37
CA PRO A 17 -43.30 -8.03 19.77
C PRO A 17 -43.70 -6.97 20.86
N PRO A 18 -44.23 -5.74 20.58
CA PRO A 18 -45.66 -5.59 20.22
C PRO A 18 -46.00 -4.48 19.19
N VAL A 19 -47.16 -4.66 18.56
CA VAL A 19 -47.95 -3.66 17.85
C VAL A 19 -48.54 -2.66 18.86
N ALA A 20 -48.34 -1.36 18.63
CA ALA A 20 -49.15 -0.25 19.14
C ALA A 20 -48.96 0.91 18.13
N GLY A 21 -49.98 1.42 17.44
CA GLY A 21 -51.24 1.89 17.98
C GLY A 21 -51.15 3.41 18.12
N VAL A 22 -51.28 4.14 17.00
CA VAL A 22 -51.62 5.57 17.04
C VAL A 22 -52.84 5.78 16.15
N THR A 23 -54.00 5.62 16.78
CA THR A 23 -55.28 6.15 16.34
C THR A 23 -55.28 7.65 16.58
N VAL A 24 -55.52 8.46 15.55
CA VAL A 24 -55.99 9.84 15.74
C VAL A 24 -57.39 9.93 15.14
N LEU A 25 -58.34 10.08 16.06
CA LEU A 25 -59.71 10.59 15.90
C LEU A 25 -59.72 11.77 14.91
N GLY A 26 -60.61 11.91 13.94
CA GLY A 26 -62.00 11.47 13.87
C GLY A 26 -62.81 12.72 13.53
N THR A 27 -63.43 12.76 12.35
CA THR A 27 -64.66 13.53 12.06
C THR A 27 -65.26 12.99 10.76
N GLU A 28 -66.35 12.24 10.87
CA GLU A 28 -67.41 12.22 9.85
C GLU A 28 -68.21 13.53 9.99
N PRO A 29 -68.92 14.05 8.94
CA PRO A 29 -70.16 13.39 8.56
C PRO A 29 -70.65 13.53 7.10
N GLN A 30 -71.56 12.61 6.77
CA GLN A 30 -72.75 12.77 5.92
C GLN A 30 -72.64 12.63 4.39
N TYR A 31 -73.19 11.51 3.91
CA TYR A 31 -73.64 11.29 2.53
C TYR A 31 -74.90 12.14 2.20
N PRO A 32 -75.10 12.47 0.91
CA PRO A 32 -76.35 12.07 0.29
C PRO A 32 -76.16 11.40 -1.08
N TYR A 33 -76.97 10.38 -1.33
CA TYR A 33 -77.10 9.67 -2.61
C TYR A 33 -77.59 10.59 -3.73
N LEU A 34 -76.98 10.50 -4.92
CA LEU A 34 -77.62 10.74 -6.22
C LEU A 34 -76.85 10.01 -7.33
N THR A 35 -77.60 9.28 -8.14
CA THR A 35 -77.15 8.34 -9.17
C THR A 35 -76.91 9.03 -10.52
N ASP A 36 -75.78 8.68 -11.16
CA ASP A 36 -75.53 8.49 -12.62
C ASP A 36 -75.44 9.72 -13.57
N PRO A 37 -74.86 9.63 -14.79
CA PRO A 37 -73.64 8.96 -15.30
C PRO A 37 -72.62 10.02 -15.83
N MET A 38 -71.47 9.58 -16.35
CA MET A 38 -70.48 10.35 -17.15
C MET A 38 -69.40 11.11 -16.37
N VAL A 39 -68.33 10.42 -15.94
CA VAL A 39 -66.96 10.96 -16.08
C VAL A 39 -65.95 9.81 -16.21
N ASP A 40 -65.88 9.19 -17.39
CA ASP A 40 -64.69 8.44 -17.81
C ASP A 40 -63.55 9.45 -18.02
N ASN A 41 -62.91 9.94 -16.95
CA ASN A 41 -61.66 10.70 -17.11
C ASN A 41 -60.78 10.91 -15.86
N GLU A 42 -61.15 10.37 -14.69
CA GLU A 42 -60.35 10.60 -13.47
C GLU A 42 -59.50 9.40 -13.03
N LEU A 43 -59.80 8.18 -13.50
CA LEU A 43 -58.89 7.04 -13.28
C LEU A 43 -57.60 7.15 -14.13
N GLN A 44 -57.66 7.91 -15.24
CA GLN A 44 -56.52 8.15 -16.11
C GLN A 44 -55.54 9.20 -15.54
N ARG A 45 -56.00 10.09 -14.66
CA ARG A 45 -55.19 11.20 -14.09
C ARG A 45 -54.48 10.84 -12.79
N ALA A 46 -54.86 9.74 -12.14
CA ALA A 46 -54.18 9.24 -10.94
C ALA A 46 -52.94 8.39 -11.26
N ALA A 47 -52.73 8.02 -12.53
CA ALA A 47 -51.58 7.21 -12.96
C ALA A 47 -50.28 8.03 -13.17
N GLU A 48 -50.34 9.37 -13.15
CA GLU A 48 -49.23 10.23 -13.55
C GLU A 48 -48.35 10.74 -12.39
N SER A 49 -48.55 10.28 -11.16
CA SER A 49 -47.75 10.72 -10.00
C SER A 49 -47.17 9.59 -9.15
N VAL A 50 -46.88 8.44 -9.78
CA VAL A 50 -46.05 7.43 -9.11
C VAL A 50 -44.64 8.01 -8.96
N PRO A 51 -44.09 8.17 -7.74
CA PRO A 51 -42.72 8.60 -7.57
C PRO A 51 -41.83 7.55 -8.22
N ILE A 52 -41.08 7.95 -9.24
CA ILE A 52 -40.02 7.12 -9.80
C ILE A 52 -38.95 7.03 -8.70
N PHE A 53 -39.01 5.96 -7.90
CA PHE A 53 -37.89 5.62 -7.03
C PHE A 53 -36.71 5.31 -7.94
N ILE A 54 -35.63 6.08 -7.82
CA ILE A 54 -34.34 5.74 -8.42
C ILE A 54 -33.82 4.52 -7.68
N THR A 55 -34.37 3.35 -7.96
CA THR A 55 -33.75 2.07 -7.63
C THR A 55 -32.86 1.72 -8.82
N GLY A 56 -31.79 2.50 -9.01
CA GLY A 56 -30.65 1.96 -9.75
C GLY A 56 -30.24 0.67 -9.05
N ASP A 57 -29.78 -0.35 -9.78
CA ASP A 57 -29.38 -1.62 -9.18
C ASP A 57 -28.15 -1.40 -8.29
N HIS A 58 -28.41 -0.94 -7.06
CA HIS A 58 -27.42 -0.61 -6.06
C HIS A 58 -26.57 -1.83 -5.72
N THR A 59 -27.10 -3.04 -5.93
CA THR A 59 -26.39 -4.29 -5.72
C THR A 59 -25.34 -4.49 -6.82
N GLU A 60 -25.71 -4.31 -8.08
CA GLU A 60 -24.77 -4.38 -9.22
C GLU A 60 -23.67 -3.32 -9.09
N MET A 61 -24.04 -2.08 -8.77
CA MET A 61 -23.10 -0.97 -8.55
C MET A 61 -22.18 -1.24 -7.36
N SER A 62 -22.70 -1.80 -6.26
CA SER A 62 -21.90 -2.18 -5.09
C SER A 62 -20.88 -3.26 -5.45
N LEU A 63 -21.29 -4.31 -6.16
CA LEU A 63 -20.39 -5.39 -6.59
C LEU A 63 -19.27 -4.84 -7.49
N LYS A 64 -19.61 -3.96 -8.42
CA LYS A 64 -18.62 -3.30 -9.28
C LYS A 64 -17.61 -2.47 -8.47
N PHE A 65 -18.05 -1.73 -7.45
CA PHE A 65 -17.13 -0.98 -6.61
C PHE A 65 -16.20 -1.90 -5.82
N GLU A 66 -16.70 -3.03 -5.29
CA GLU A 66 -15.86 -4.02 -4.62
C GLU A 66 -14.80 -4.59 -5.58
N ASP A 67 -15.18 -4.96 -6.80
CA ASP A 67 -14.24 -5.45 -7.82
C ASP A 67 -13.16 -4.40 -8.17
N GLU A 68 -13.54 -3.13 -8.32
CA GLU A 68 -12.61 -2.02 -8.58
C GLU A 68 -11.66 -1.75 -7.41
N ILE A 69 -12.18 -1.85 -6.17
CA ILE A 69 -11.38 -1.72 -4.95
C ILE A 69 -10.37 -2.87 -4.87
N ASP A 70 -10.81 -4.12 -5.03
CA ASP A 70 -9.96 -5.30 -4.96
C ASP A 70 -8.86 -5.26 -6.02
N ASN A 71 -9.20 -4.89 -7.25
CA ASN A 71 -8.22 -4.72 -8.32
C ASN A 71 -7.20 -3.63 -7.99
N SER A 72 -7.65 -2.48 -7.47
CA SER A 72 -6.77 -1.37 -7.08
C SER A 72 -5.81 -1.77 -5.95
N LEU A 73 -6.29 -2.51 -4.95
CA LEU A 73 -5.49 -3.01 -3.84
C LEU A 73 -4.48 -4.07 -4.29
N LEU A 74 -4.89 -4.96 -5.21
CA LEU A 74 -4.00 -5.97 -5.79
C LEU A 74 -2.84 -5.33 -6.57
N GLU A 75 -3.13 -4.36 -7.43
CA GLU A 75 -2.10 -3.64 -8.19
C GLU A 75 -1.19 -2.80 -7.29
N LEU A 76 -1.73 -2.16 -6.25
CA LEU A 76 -0.94 -1.46 -5.25
C LEU A 76 0.03 -2.42 -4.53
N LYS A 77 -0.44 -3.61 -4.14
CA LYS A 77 0.39 -4.64 -3.50
C LYS A 77 1.52 -5.10 -4.42
N LYS A 78 1.21 -5.42 -5.69
CA LYS A 78 2.21 -5.82 -6.70
C LYS A 78 3.26 -4.73 -6.91
N SER A 79 2.82 -3.48 -7.03
CA SER A 79 3.71 -2.33 -7.21
C SER A 79 4.66 -2.15 -6.02
N GLN A 80 4.16 -2.22 -4.78
CA GLN A 80 4.99 -2.11 -3.58
C GLN A 80 5.95 -3.29 -3.43
N GLU A 81 5.53 -4.50 -3.78
CA GLU A 81 6.41 -5.67 -3.77
C GLU A 81 7.54 -5.53 -4.81
N ALA A 82 7.23 -5.05 -6.01
CA ALA A 82 8.24 -4.80 -7.04
C ALA A 82 9.26 -3.73 -6.60
N GLU A 83 8.79 -2.63 -5.99
CA GLU A 83 9.66 -1.61 -5.40
C GLU A 83 10.57 -2.20 -4.30
N TYR A 84 9.99 -2.97 -3.38
CA TYR A 84 10.74 -3.64 -2.32
C TYR A 84 11.82 -4.56 -2.88
N ARG A 85 11.49 -5.41 -3.85
CA ARG A 85 12.43 -6.36 -4.47
C ARG A 85 13.57 -5.64 -5.18
N LEU A 86 13.28 -4.55 -5.88
CA LEU A 86 14.31 -3.72 -6.50
C LEU A 86 15.25 -3.13 -5.44
N ALA A 87 14.70 -2.57 -4.36
CA ALA A 87 15.51 -2.02 -3.28
C ALA A 87 16.40 -3.08 -2.62
N GLU A 88 15.81 -4.24 -2.28
CA GLU A 88 16.49 -5.39 -1.71
C GLU A 88 17.67 -5.82 -2.59
N GLN A 89 17.41 -6.08 -3.88
CA GLN A 89 18.44 -6.48 -4.82
C GLN A 89 19.59 -5.46 -4.90
N LYS A 90 19.27 -4.17 -5.05
CA LYS A 90 20.29 -3.12 -5.22
C LYS A 90 21.10 -2.90 -3.95
N LEU A 91 20.47 -2.94 -2.77
CA LEU A 91 21.15 -2.80 -1.49
C LEU A 91 22.10 -3.97 -1.22
N TYR A 92 21.66 -5.22 -1.47
CA TYR A 92 22.53 -6.38 -1.32
C TYR A 92 23.68 -6.38 -2.33
N SER A 93 23.42 -6.00 -3.58
CA SER A 93 24.47 -5.86 -4.60
C SER A 93 25.53 -4.82 -4.18
N GLN A 94 25.10 -3.67 -3.65
CA GLN A 94 26.01 -2.64 -3.14
C GLN A 94 26.82 -3.13 -1.93
N LYS A 95 26.18 -3.83 -0.99
CA LYS A 95 26.86 -4.45 0.16
C LYS A 95 27.94 -5.44 -0.29
N ASP A 96 27.61 -6.34 -1.22
CA ASP A 96 28.55 -7.34 -1.72
C ASP A 96 29.71 -6.68 -2.48
N TYR A 97 29.45 -5.60 -3.22
CA TYR A 97 30.50 -4.81 -3.86
C TYR A 97 31.46 -4.19 -2.83
N ILE A 98 30.96 -3.55 -1.78
CA ILE A 98 31.78 -2.99 -0.69
C ILE A 98 32.63 -4.09 -0.03
N LEU A 99 32.04 -5.25 0.28
CA LEU A 99 32.78 -6.38 0.85
C LEU A 99 33.88 -6.90 -0.09
N SER A 100 33.65 -6.87 -1.40
CA SER A 100 34.67 -7.23 -2.38
C SER A 100 35.86 -6.26 -2.36
N LEU A 101 35.61 -4.96 -2.18
CA LEU A 101 36.66 -3.94 -2.05
C LEU A 101 37.48 -4.15 -0.77
N TYR A 102 36.82 -4.48 0.35
CA TYR A 102 37.51 -4.81 1.60
C TYR A 102 38.43 -6.03 1.45
N ARG A 103 37.97 -7.10 0.79
CA ARG A 103 38.80 -8.29 0.52
C ARG A 103 40.02 -7.96 -0.34
N GLN A 104 39.84 -7.11 -1.35
CA GLN A 104 40.94 -6.68 -2.20
C GLN A 104 41.95 -5.83 -1.42
N LEU A 105 41.48 -4.92 -0.57
CA LEU A 105 42.33 -4.10 0.29
C LEU A 105 43.16 -4.96 1.26
N GLU A 106 42.56 -6.00 1.82
CA GLU A 106 43.27 -6.95 2.69
C GLU A 106 44.36 -7.72 1.94
N SER A 107 44.06 -8.13 0.69
CA SER A 107 45.05 -8.77 -0.19
C SER A 107 46.23 -7.84 -0.50
N ASP A 108 45.96 -6.57 -0.83
CA ASP A 108 47.01 -5.59 -1.12
C ASP A 108 47.90 -5.34 0.11
N ARG A 109 47.29 -5.22 1.29
CA ARG A 109 48.01 -5.02 2.55
C ARG A 109 48.87 -6.24 2.91
N SER A 110 48.36 -7.44 2.66
CA SER A 110 49.12 -8.68 2.85
C SER A 110 50.35 -8.73 1.93
N GLN A 111 50.20 -8.33 0.66
CA GLN A 111 51.33 -8.23 -0.28
C GLN A 111 52.34 -7.17 0.17
N LEU A 112 51.88 -6.05 0.74
CA LEU A 112 52.75 -4.99 1.25
C LEU A 112 53.54 -5.43 2.48
N ALA A 113 52.95 -6.29 3.31
CA ALA A 113 53.56 -6.83 4.54
C ALA A 113 54.49 -8.02 4.30
N ASP A 114 54.60 -8.52 3.06
CA ASP A 114 55.46 -9.64 2.71
C ASP A 114 56.95 -9.29 2.96
N PRO A 115 57.66 -10.03 3.84
CA PRO A 115 59.08 -9.80 4.11
C PRO A 115 60.00 -10.10 2.92
N ASN A 116 59.50 -10.72 1.84
CA ASN A 116 60.20 -10.86 0.56
C ASN A 116 59.50 -10.00 -0.51
N PRO A 117 59.61 -8.66 -0.42
CA PRO A 117 58.78 -7.75 -1.20
C PRO A 117 59.08 -7.80 -2.69
N VAL A 118 58.14 -7.27 -3.47
CA VAL A 118 58.29 -7.09 -4.91
C VAL A 118 59.62 -6.40 -5.19
N SER A 119 60.47 -7.03 -5.99
CA SER A 119 61.89 -6.68 -6.14
C SER A 119 62.16 -5.35 -6.85
N ASP A 120 61.10 -4.63 -7.23
CA ASP A 120 61.14 -3.41 -8.02
C ASP A 120 60.47 -2.24 -7.27
N ILE A 121 61.20 -1.15 -7.08
CA ILE A 121 60.71 0.09 -6.43
C ILE A 121 59.46 0.63 -7.16
N SER A 122 59.40 0.48 -8.48
CA SER A 122 58.24 0.89 -9.28
C SER A 122 56.98 0.13 -8.84
N SER A 123 57.08 -1.19 -8.68
CA SER A 123 55.96 -2.03 -8.27
C SER A 123 55.44 -1.75 -6.85
N TYR A 124 56.33 -1.39 -5.93
CA TYR A 124 55.96 -0.98 -4.57
C TYR A 124 55.17 0.34 -4.58
N SER A 125 55.62 1.31 -5.38
CA SER A 125 54.91 2.60 -5.52
C SER A 125 53.50 2.43 -6.10
N VAL A 126 53.34 1.51 -7.07
CA VAL A 126 52.05 1.15 -7.65
C VAL A 126 51.14 0.49 -6.60
N LEU A 127 51.68 -0.42 -5.77
CA LEU A 127 50.91 -1.06 -4.71
C LEU A 127 50.38 -0.06 -3.67
N LEU A 128 51.20 0.91 -3.25
CA LEU A 128 50.77 1.99 -2.35
C LEU A 128 49.69 2.87 -2.96
N ALA A 129 49.84 3.23 -4.24
CA ALA A 129 48.82 4.01 -4.96
C ALA A 129 47.50 3.23 -5.05
N ASN A 130 47.55 1.93 -5.33
CA ASN A 130 46.37 1.06 -5.37
C ASN A 130 45.66 0.99 -4.01
N ILE A 131 46.41 0.80 -2.92
CA ILE A 131 45.86 0.80 -1.56
C ILE A 131 45.15 2.12 -1.26
N THR A 132 45.82 3.24 -1.55
CA THR A 132 45.27 4.59 -1.30
C THR A 132 43.97 4.81 -2.09
N ASN A 133 43.98 4.51 -3.39
CA ASN A 133 42.80 4.60 -4.25
C ASN A 133 41.65 3.70 -3.78
N ARG A 134 41.97 2.48 -3.33
CA ARG A 134 40.99 1.51 -2.85
C ARG A 134 40.34 1.95 -1.54
N VAL A 135 41.10 2.56 -0.62
CA VAL A 135 40.56 3.17 0.61
C VAL A 135 39.58 4.29 0.29
N GLU A 136 39.93 5.18 -0.63
CA GLU A 136 39.01 6.25 -1.06
C GLU A 136 37.75 5.69 -1.73
N GLN A 137 37.90 4.65 -2.54
CA GLN A 137 36.78 3.98 -3.20
C GLN A 137 35.82 3.35 -2.18
N VAL A 138 36.35 2.62 -1.18
CA VAL A 138 35.52 2.06 -0.09
C VAL A 138 34.71 3.16 0.58
N LYS A 139 35.36 4.26 0.95
CA LYS A 139 34.68 5.39 1.61
C LYS A 139 33.53 5.95 0.75
N ARG A 140 33.77 6.18 -0.54
CA ARG A 140 32.72 6.66 -1.46
C ARG A 140 31.55 5.68 -1.57
N GLU A 141 31.84 4.39 -1.68
CA GLU A 141 30.80 3.36 -1.84
C GLU A 141 30.00 3.13 -0.54
N GLU A 142 30.62 3.33 0.63
CA GLU A 142 29.92 3.33 1.93
C GLU A 142 29.01 4.54 2.07
N GLU A 143 29.47 5.75 1.72
CA GLU A 143 28.65 6.97 1.71
C GLU A 143 27.44 6.85 0.75
N LYS A 144 27.67 6.26 -0.42
CA LYS A 144 26.61 5.89 -1.37
C LYS A 144 25.64 4.89 -0.75
N PHE A 145 26.13 3.84 -0.08
CA PHE A 145 25.26 2.86 0.57
C PHE A 145 24.39 3.49 1.67
N GLN A 146 24.95 4.37 2.50
CA GLN A 146 24.18 5.15 3.49
C GLN A 146 23.13 6.04 2.83
N THR A 147 23.43 6.59 1.67
CA THR A 147 22.47 7.36 0.87
C THR A 147 21.36 6.47 0.33
N MET A 148 21.68 5.28 -0.19
CA MET A 148 20.69 4.30 -0.66
C MET A 148 19.73 3.85 0.47
N LEU A 149 20.21 3.66 1.70
CA LEU A 149 19.38 3.23 2.84
C LEU A 149 18.26 4.22 3.21
N LYS A 150 18.37 5.48 2.79
CA LYS A 150 17.32 6.49 2.96
C LYS A 150 16.06 6.18 2.14
N ILE A 151 16.10 5.17 1.25
CA ILE A 151 14.92 4.64 0.54
C ILE A 151 13.88 4.02 1.46
N SER A 152 14.20 3.78 2.74
CA SER A 152 13.27 3.25 3.76
C SER A 152 11.97 4.05 3.93
N LYS A 153 11.90 5.30 3.45
CA LYS A 153 10.67 6.10 3.43
C LYS A 153 9.79 5.86 2.19
N GLY A 154 10.17 4.92 1.33
CA GLY A 154 9.50 4.55 0.09
C GLY A 154 10.01 5.33 -1.13
N PHE A 155 9.93 4.71 -2.32
CA PHE A 155 10.39 5.34 -3.56
C PHE A 155 9.65 6.62 -3.88
N ARG A 156 8.34 6.68 -3.66
CA ARG A 156 7.56 7.90 -3.92
C ARG A 156 8.15 9.14 -3.22
N LYS A 157 8.57 9.00 -1.96
CA LYS A 157 9.08 10.11 -1.13
C LYS A 157 10.58 10.33 -1.26
N ALA A 158 11.30 9.41 -1.89
CA ALA A 158 12.75 9.54 -2.05
C ALA A 158 13.10 10.65 -3.06
N PRO A 159 14.11 11.49 -2.76
CA PRO A 159 14.64 12.47 -3.71
C PRO A 159 15.34 11.76 -4.89
N ALA A 160 15.51 12.50 -6.00
CA ALA A 160 16.04 11.98 -7.26
C ALA A 160 17.42 11.31 -7.10
N ASN A 161 18.34 11.94 -6.37
CA ASN A 161 19.68 11.42 -6.12
C ASN A 161 19.67 10.03 -5.43
N ILE A 162 18.68 9.74 -4.60
CA ILE A 162 18.52 8.40 -4.00
C ILE A 162 18.00 7.42 -5.05
N LYS A 163 16.97 7.82 -5.82
CA LYS A 163 16.34 6.99 -6.86
C LYS A 163 17.30 6.58 -7.98
N GLU A 164 18.23 7.46 -8.35
CA GLU A 164 19.26 7.21 -9.36
C GLU A 164 20.12 5.97 -9.02
N HIS A 165 20.42 5.74 -7.74
CA HIS A 165 21.18 4.56 -7.32
C HIS A 165 20.42 3.24 -7.52
N PHE A 166 19.11 3.29 -7.75
CA PHE A 166 18.26 2.14 -8.08
C PHE A 166 18.00 2.01 -9.59
N GLY A 167 18.53 2.92 -10.42
CA GLY A 167 18.36 2.92 -11.88
C GLY A 167 17.03 3.52 -12.35
N LEU A 168 16.39 4.33 -11.51
CA LEU A 168 15.15 5.03 -11.87
C LEU A 168 15.50 6.41 -12.46
N PRO A 169 14.78 6.84 -13.53
CA PRO A 169 15.02 8.14 -14.13
C PRO A 169 14.65 9.28 -13.16
N PRO A 170 15.30 10.45 -13.27
CA PRO A 170 14.88 11.64 -12.55
C PRO A 170 13.44 12.02 -12.98
N PRO A 171 12.63 12.61 -12.08
CA PRO A 171 11.31 13.09 -12.45
C PRO A 171 11.43 14.09 -13.61
N ALA A 172 10.57 13.94 -14.62
CA ALA A 172 10.48 14.89 -15.73
C ALA A 172 10.11 16.28 -15.18
N GLU A 173 10.87 17.31 -15.56
CA GLU A 173 10.60 18.73 -15.27
C GLU A 173 9.39 19.25 -16.03
#